data_AF-A0A0B1Z3C5-F1
#
_entry.id   AF-A0A0B1Z3C5-F1
#
_cell.length_a   1.000
_cell.length_b   1.000
_cell.length_c   1.000
_cell.angle_alpha   90.00
_cell.angle_beta   90.00
_cell.angle_gamma   90.00
#
_symmetry.space_group_name_H-M   'P 1'
#
loop_
_entity.id
_entity.type
_entity.pdbx_description
1 polymer ?
#
loop_
_entity_poly.entity_id
_entity_poly.type
_entity_poly.pdbx_seq_one_letter_code
_entity_poly.pdbx_strand_id
1 'polypeptide(L)'
;MLYDTLIRNALVIDGRDTPGYCADVAIHGGRIERIGELHGALAITEIDAAGRVLAPGFIDVHTHDDTVVIRQPQMLPKLSQGVTTVIVGNCGISASPVSLRGDPPDPMNLLGTAQAFAYPRFADYRRAVETATPAVNVAALVGHTALRSNHMDDLLRTASVGEIAAMRRQLHESLEDGALGLSTGLAYANAFCASTDEVMQLTEELAAFGAVYTTHLRSEFEPVLEAMDEAFQIGRRAQSPVIISHLKCAGAGNWGRSPQVLAALENAAKTHPVGCDCYPYAASSSTLDLKQVTDAHRITITWSTPYPHMGGRDLMDIAAEWHVSLLEAARRLQPAGAVYYGMDESDVRRILAHPLSMVGSDGLPEDPFPHPRLWGAFPRVLGHFSRDIGLFPLHTAVHKMTGLSAARFGLKDRGEIREGHWADLVLFNPQTVRDVADFNEPQRPAEGIDGVWVNGALSYCDGQANGLREGRFLAREGDLRRGFSPTKGV
;
A
#
# COMPACT_ATOMS: atom_id res chain seq x y z
N MET A 1 -35.63 9.66 13.47
CA MET A 1 -34.23 9.41 13.89
C MET A 1 -33.43 10.64 13.52
N LEU A 2 -32.53 11.10 14.37
CA LEU A 2 -31.58 12.16 14.02
C LEU A 2 -30.27 11.50 13.61
N TYR A 3 -29.82 11.74 12.39
CA TYR A 3 -28.56 11.18 11.85
C TYR A 3 -27.36 12.05 12.22
N ASP A 4 -26.15 11.50 12.20
CA ASP A 4 -24.93 12.24 12.50
C ASP A 4 -24.53 13.10 11.29
N THR A 5 -24.57 12.51 10.09
CA THR A 5 -24.34 13.20 8.81
C THR A 5 -25.34 12.69 7.78
N LEU A 6 -25.86 13.59 6.95
CA LEU A 6 -26.69 13.26 5.79
C LEU A 6 -26.08 13.90 4.54
N ILE A 7 -25.59 13.06 3.65
CA ILE A 7 -25.01 13.47 2.36
C ILE A 7 -26.12 13.33 1.31
N ARG A 8 -26.55 14.45 0.72
CA ARG A 8 -27.68 14.52 -0.19
C ARG A 8 -27.25 14.56 -1.65
N ASN A 9 -28.05 13.99 -2.55
CA ASN A 9 -27.90 14.13 -4.01
C ASN A 9 -26.53 13.68 -4.58
N ALA A 10 -25.84 12.75 -3.93
CA ALA A 10 -24.54 12.27 -4.40
C ALA A 10 -24.69 11.30 -5.57
N LEU A 11 -23.75 11.31 -6.51
CA LEU A 11 -23.53 10.16 -7.40
C LEU A 11 -22.77 9.09 -6.61
N VAL A 12 -23.48 8.09 -6.13
CA VAL A 12 -22.91 6.97 -5.36
C VAL A 12 -22.22 6.00 -6.31
N ILE A 13 -20.92 5.80 -6.14
CA ILE A 13 -20.17 4.68 -6.73
C ILE A 13 -19.82 3.75 -5.59
N ASP A 14 -20.54 2.64 -5.50
CA ASP A 14 -20.61 1.83 -4.28
C ASP A 14 -19.42 0.89 -4.03
N GLY A 15 -18.44 0.82 -4.95
CA GLY A 15 -17.25 -0.03 -4.82
C GLY A 15 -17.39 -1.45 -5.39
N ARG A 16 -18.53 -1.84 -5.98
CA ARG A 16 -18.79 -3.20 -6.52
C ARG A 16 -18.52 -3.36 -8.02
N ASP A 17 -17.81 -2.40 -8.61
CA ASP A 17 -17.57 -2.29 -10.05
C ASP A 17 -18.84 -2.15 -10.90
N THR A 18 -19.84 -1.44 -10.38
CA THR A 18 -21.09 -1.12 -11.06
C THR A 18 -21.18 0.39 -11.36
N PRO A 19 -21.85 0.79 -12.46
CA PRO A 19 -22.12 2.21 -12.72
C PRO A 19 -22.83 2.88 -11.54
N GLY A 20 -22.50 4.14 -11.29
CA GLY A 20 -23.04 4.88 -10.15
C GLY A 20 -24.52 5.24 -10.29
N TYR A 21 -25.15 5.55 -9.15
CA TYR A 21 -26.56 5.97 -9.06
C TYR A 21 -26.72 7.15 -8.09
N CYS A 22 -27.74 7.98 -8.30
CA CYS A 22 -28.00 9.10 -7.40
C CYS A 22 -28.74 8.62 -6.14
N ALA A 23 -28.26 9.02 -4.96
CA ALA A 23 -28.94 8.75 -3.69
C ALA A 23 -28.48 9.71 -2.58
N ASP A 24 -29.27 9.80 -1.52
CA ASP A 24 -28.83 10.31 -0.23
C ASP A 24 -28.22 9.16 0.60
N VAL A 25 -27.23 9.47 1.42
CA VAL A 25 -26.58 8.54 2.35
C VAL A 25 -26.59 9.13 3.76
N ALA A 26 -27.23 8.43 4.68
CA ALA A 26 -27.28 8.78 6.10
C ALA A 26 -26.26 7.98 6.91
N ILE A 27 -25.49 8.68 7.74
CA ILE A 27 -24.51 8.12 8.66
C ILE A 27 -25.04 8.23 10.08
N HIS A 28 -24.94 7.14 10.84
CA HIS A 28 -25.22 7.12 12.27
C HIS A 28 -24.34 6.13 13.01
N GLY A 29 -23.79 6.53 14.16
CA GLY A 29 -22.97 5.67 15.00
C GLY A 29 -21.75 5.10 14.28
N GLY A 30 -21.19 5.87 13.35
CA GLY A 30 -20.04 5.47 12.52
C GLY A 30 -20.34 4.51 11.37
N ARG A 31 -21.62 4.21 11.11
CA ARG A 31 -22.06 3.31 10.04
C ARG A 31 -22.95 4.01 9.03
N ILE A 32 -22.97 3.46 7.83
CA ILE A 32 -23.95 3.80 6.79
C ILE A 32 -25.28 3.20 7.24
N GLU A 33 -26.18 4.04 7.71
CA GLU A 33 -27.44 3.60 8.31
C GLU A 33 -28.51 3.40 7.24
N ARG A 34 -28.65 4.35 6.30
CA ARG A 34 -29.64 4.29 5.22
C ARG A 34 -29.12 4.87 3.91
N ILE A 35 -29.58 4.30 2.80
CA ILE A 35 -29.31 4.78 1.43
C ILE A 35 -30.63 4.90 0.67
N GLY A 36 -30.82 6.00 -0.06
CA GLY A 36 -31.98 6.19 -0.95
C GLY A 36 -32.47 7.63 -0.97
N GLU A 37 -33.76 7.83 -1.23
CA GLU A 37 -34.40 9.14 -1.16
C GLU A 37 -34.84 9.44 0.29
N LEU A 38 -34.09 10.27 1.01
CA LEU A 38 -34.28 10.48 2.45
C LEU A 38 -35.01 11.80 2.74
N HIS A 39 -36.19 11.95 2.12
CA HIS A 39 -37.07 13.11 2.30
C HIS A 39 -37.48 13.27 3.78
N GLY A 40 -37.26 14.47 4.33
CA GLY A 40 -37.62 14.79 5.72
C GLY A 40 -36.72 14.14 6.79
N ALA A 41 -35.67 13.41 6.40
CA ALA A 41 -34.63 13.00 7.32
C ALA A 41 -33.89 14.23 7.87
N LEU A 42 -33.60 14.21 9.17
CA LEU A 42 -32.85 15.25 9.87
C LEU A 42 -31.48 14.72 10.26
N ALA A 43 -30.45 15.55 10.16
CA ALA A 43 -29.11 15.24 10.62
C ALA A 43 -28.47 16.40 11.37
N ILE A 44 -27.43 16.11 12.16
CA ILE A 44 -26.59 17.13 12.79
C ILE A 44 -25.81 17.90 11.72
N THR A 45 -25.26 17.18 10.74
CA THR A 45 -24.56 17.76 9.59
C THR A 45 -25.27 17.37 8.30
N GLU A 46 -25.61 18.34 7.46
CA GLU A 46 -26.13 18.10 6.12
C GLU A 46 -25.16 18.61 5.06
N ILE A 47 -24.94 17.82 4.01
CA ILE A 47 -24.02 18.13 2.92
C ILE A 47 -24.78 17.94 1.60
N ASP A 48 -24.81 18.97 0.77
CA ASP A 48 -25.30 18.85 -0.60
C ASP A 48 -24.14 18.42 -1.51
N ALA A 49 -24.25 17.20 -2.04
CA ALA A 49 -23.25 16.55 -2.88
C ALA A 49 -23.65 16.53 -4.36
N ALA A 50 -24.55 17.43 -4.80
CA ALA A 50 -24.91 17.57 -6.20
C ALA A 50 -23.66 17.76 -7.09
N GLY A 51 -23.53 16.90 -8.10
CA GLY A 51 -22.37 16.89 -9.03
C GLY A 51 -21.08 16.35 -8.42
N ARG A 52 -21.13 15.75 -7.23
CA ARG A 52 -20.02 15.03 -6.58
C ARG A 52 -20.25 13.53 -6.59
N VAL A 53 -19.14 12.79 -6.55
CA VAL A 53 -19.14 11.35 -6.34
C VAL A 53 -18.93 11.06 -4.87
N LEU A 54 -19.80 10.22 -4.31
CA LEU A 54 -19.57 9.59 -3.01
C LEU A 54 -19.14 8.13 -3.26
N ALA A 55 -17.97 7.77 -2.76
CA ALA A 55 -17.41 6.43 -2.87
C ALA A 55 -17.02 5.91 -1.47
N PRO A 56 -16.82 4.58 -1.30
CA PRO A 56 -16.13 4.08 -0.12
C PRO A 56 -14.75 4.75 -0.04
N GLY A 57 -14.31 5.02 1.18
CA GLY A 57 -12.97 5.53 1.42
C GLY A 57 -11.91 4.58 0.86
N PHE A 58 -10.84 5.14 0.27
CA PHE A 58 -9.85 4.35 -0.43
C PHE A 58 -9.00 3.54 0.55
N ILE A 59 -8.66 2.32 0.13
CA ILE A 59 -7.82 1.39 0.88
C ILE A 59 -6.46 1.35 0.20
N ASP A 60 -5.45 1.85 0.90
CA ASP A 60 -4.07 1.81 0.42
C ASP A 60 -3.43 0.49 0.82
N VAL A 61 -3.39 -0.45 -0.14
CA VAL A 61 -2.95 -1.82 0.10
C VAL A 61 -1.45 -1.99 0.19
N HIS A 62 -0.68 -0.96 -0.17
CA HIS A 62 0.77 -1.03 -0.20
C HIS A 62 1.37 0.22 0.42
N THR A 63 1.66 0.15 1.73
CA THR A 63 2.25 1.26 2.47
C THR A 63 3.44 0.82 3.29
N HIS A 64 4.26 1.82 3.61
CA HIS A 64 5.34 1.77 4.58
C HIS A 64 5.06 2.76 5.72
N ASP A 65 3.79 2.85 6.13
CA ASP A 65 3.32 3.81 7.13
C ASP A 65 3.46 3.31 8.59
N ASP A 66 4.08 2.14 8.80
CA ASP A 66 4.08 1.37 10.05
C ASP A 66 4.31 2.21 11.32
N THR A 67 5.32 3.08 11.33
CA THR A 67 5.66 3.89 12.51
C THR A 67 4.97 5.26 12.49
N VAL A 68 4.67 5.79 11.30
CA VAL A 68 4.09 7.12 11.14
C VAL A 68 2.61 7.16 11.49
N VAL A 69 1.87 6.05 11.35
CA VAL A 69 0.49 5.96 11.86
C VAL A 69 0.40 6.21 13.37
N ILE A 70 1.49 5.99 14.11
CA ILE A 70 1.58 6.25 15.56
C ILE A 70 2.21 7.62 15.83
N ARG A 71 3.33 7.95 15.17
CA ARG A 71 4.09 9.20 15.42
C ARG A 71 3.46 10.45 14.83
N GLN A 72 2.83 10.33 13.66
CA GLN A 72 2.18 11.40 12.90
C GLN A 72 0.73 11.00 12.58
N PRO A 73 -0.09 10.78 13.61
CA PRO A 73 -1.38 10.11 13.45
C PRO A 73 -2.42 10.97 12.72
N GLN A 74 -2.09 12.20 12.31
CA GLN A 74 -2.92 13.02 11.42
C GLN A 74 -3.00 12.43 10.02
N MET A 75 -1.99 11.67 9.58
CA MET A 75 -1.99 10.93 8.30
C MET A 75 -2.42 11.76 7.09
N LEU A 76 -2.06 13.05 7.07
CA LEU A 76 -2.44 13.99 6.01
C LEU A 76 -2.05 13.55 4.58
N PRO A 77 -0.86 12.93 4.35
CA PRO A 77 -0.54 12.42 3.01
C PRO A 77 -1.58 11.43 2.49
N LYS A 78 -2.23 10.65 3.37
CA LYS A 78 -3.23 9.65 3.02
C LYS A 78 -4.64 10.25 2.96
N LEU A 79 -5.05 10.95 4.02
CA LEU A 79 -6.37 11.58 4.08
C LEU A 79 -6.62 12.54 2.92
N SER A 80 -5.63 13.37 2.54
CA SER A 80 -5.79 14.33 1.44
C SER A 80 -6.01 13.68 0.06
N GLN A 81 -5.80 12.36 -0.04
CA GLN A 81 -6.05 11.58 -1.26
C GLN A 81 -7.40 10.86 -1.25
N GLY A 82 -8.15 10.89 -0.14
CA GLY A 82 -9.36 10.07 0.05
C GLY A 82 -9.11 8.71 0.71
N VAL A 83 -7.90 8.42 1.17
CA VAL A 83 -7.56 7.15 1.83
C VAL A 83 -8.10 7.14 3.25
N THR A 84 -8.80 6.07 3.61
CA THR A 84 -9.39 5.84 4.94
C THR A 84 -8.80 4.63 5.65
N THR A 85 -8.09 3.76 4.93
CA THR A 85 -7.44 2.57 5.48
C THR A 85 -6.08 2.35 4.84
N VAL A 86 -5.07 2.01 5.63
CA VAL A 86 -3.73 1.64 5.15
C VAL A 86 -3.38 0.21 5.56
N ILE A 87 -2.74 -0.52 4.65
CA ILE A 87 -2.12 -1.82 4.92
C ILE A 87 -0.61 -1.62 5.03
N VAL A 88 -0.07 -1.81 6.24
CA VAL A 88 1.35 -1.63 6.58
C VAL A 88 2.09 -2.96 6.65
N GLY A 89 3.41 -2.92 6.83
CA GLY A 89 4.23 -4.13 7.00
C GLY A 89 4.55 -4.84 5.68
N ASN A 90 4.65 -4.09 4.58
CA ASN A 90 4.91 -4.62 3.24
C ASN A 90 6.40 -4.90 2.96
N CYS A 91 6.68 -5.62 1.86
CA CYS A 91 8.04 -5.84 1.34
C CYS A 91 9.03 -6.47 2.34
N GLY A 92 8.54 -7.27 3.28
CA GLY A 92 9.37 -7.91 4.30
C GLY A 92 9.74 -7.02 5.48
N ILE A 93 9.42 -5.72 5.46
CA ILE A 93 9.73 -4.79 6.54
C ILE A 93 8.45 -4.45 7.31
N SER A 94 8.54 -4.43 8.64
CA SER A 94 7.43 -4.03 9.51
C SER A 94 7.94 -3.42 10.81
N ALA A 95 7.13 -2.56 11.46
CA ALA A 95 7.48 -2.03 12.78
C ALA A 95 7.36 -3.06 13.91
N SER A 96 6.70 -4.19 13.64
CA SER A 96 6.45 -5.25 14.62
C SER A 96 6.28 -6.61 13.95
N PRO A 97 6.64 -7.71 14.62
CA PRO A 97 7.35 -7.77 15.89
C PRO A 97 8.85 -7.50 15.69
N VAL A 98 9.42 -6.54 16.42
CA VAL A 98 10.82 -6.12 16.24
C VAL A 98 11.47 -5.86 17.59
N SER A 99 12.62 -6.48 17.83
CA SER A 99 13.52 -6.24 18.97
C SER A 99 14.93 -5.96 18.47
N LEU A 100 15.18 -4.74 17.99
CA LEU A 100 16.48 -4.38 17.42
C LEU A 100 17.58 -4.40 18.49
N ARG A 101 18.75 -4.94 18.14
CA ARG A 101 19.96 -4.88 18.96
C ARG A 101 20.79 -3.60 18.68
N GLY A 102 20.48 -2.88 17.61
CA GLY A 102 21.18 -1.68 17.14
C GLY A 102 20.30 -0.92 16.15
N ASP A 103 20.92 -0.30 15.15
CA ASP A 103 20.18 0.38 14.09
C ASP A 103 19.39 -0.61 13.21
N PRO A 104 18.21 -0.21 12.69
CA PRO A 104 17.44 -1.05 11.78
C PRO A 104 18.24 -1.31 10.49
N PRO A 105 18.33 -2.56 10.02
CA PRO A 105 19.03 -2.87 8.78
C PRO A 105 18.30 -2.28 7.57
N ASP A 106 19.01 -1.90 6.50
CA ASP A 106 18.41 -1.52 5.22
C ASP A 106 17.58 -2.69 4.65
N PRO A 107 16.29 -2.52 4.25
CA PRO A 107 15.55 -1.25 4.13
C PRO A 107 14.57 -0.98 5.29
N MET A 108 14.65 -1.68 6.43
CA MET A 108 13.80 -1.39 7.60
C MET A 108 13.99 0.06 8.07
N ASN A 109 15.17 0.65 7.88
CA ASN A 109 15.43 2.07 8.14
C ASN A 109 14.51 3.03 7.36
N LEU A 110 13.84 2.60 6.28
CA LEU A 110 12.80 3.39 5.61
C LEU A 110 11.57 3.67 6.49
N LEU A 111 11.36 2.86 7.54
CA LEU A 111 10.28 3.05 8.51
C LEU A 111 10.70 3.96 9.69
N GLY A 112 11.93 4.47 9.70
CA GLY A 112 12.45 5.37 10.73
C GLY A 112 13.66 4.84 11.48
N THR A 113 14.06 5.55 12.53
CA THR A 113 15.25 5.23 13.35
C THR A 113 14.97 4.14 14.38
N ALA A 114 16.01 3.63 15.04
CA ALA A 114 15.89 2.57 16.06
C ALA A 114 14.83 2.85 17.15
N GLN A 115 14.64 4.11 17.54
CA GLN A 115 13.66 4.51 18.56
C GLN A 115 12.21 4.32 18.09
N ALA A 116 11.95 4.29 16.78
CA ALA A 116 10.63 4.04 16.23
C ALA A 116 10.23 2.55 16.31
N PHE A 117 11.19 1.65 16.48
CA PHE A 117 10.98 0.20 16.60
C PHE A 117 10.84 -0.23 18.06
N ALA A 118 9.74 0.18 18.70
CA ALA A 118 9.47 -0.04 20.12
C ALA A 118 8.47 -1.19 20.41
N TYR A 119 8.18 -2.06 19.42
CA TYR A 119 7.08 -3.01 19.46
C TYR A 119 7.56 -4.47 19.32
N PRO A 120 8.08 -5.08 20.40
CA PRO A 120 8.67 -6.43 20.35
C PRO A 120 7.64 -7.53 20.05
N ARG A 121 6.36 -7.29 20.32
CA ARG A 121 5.24 -8.19 20.00
C ARG A 121 4.19 -7.45 19.18
N PHE A 122 3.46 -8.19 18.35
CA PHE A 122 2.42 -7.61 17.50
C PHE A 122 1.28 -6.98 18.31
N ALA A 123 0.87 -7.61 19.43
CA ALA A 123 -0.06 -7.00 20.38
C ALA A 123 0.41 -5.62 20.92
N ASP A 124 1.72 -5.40 21.08
CA ASP A 124 2.24 -4.11 21.54
C ASP A 124 2.07 -3.03 20.46
N TYR A 125 2.31 -3.38 19.19
CA TYR A 125 2.06 -2.50 18.06
C TYR A 125 0.59 -2.16 17.90
N ARG A 126 -0.29 -3.18 17.93
CA ARG A 126 -1.74 -2.98 17.86
C ARG A 126 -2.23 -2.01 18.93
N ARG A 127 -1.82 -2.20 20.19
CA ARG A 127 -2.18 -1.30 21.30
C ARG A 127 -1.65 0.12 21.08
N ALA A 128 -0.46 0.27 20.49
CA ALA A 128 0.11 1.58 20.19
C ALA A 128 -0.69 2.30 19.09
N VAL A 129 -1.12 1.60 18.04
CA VAL A 129 -2.04 2.13 17.02
C VAL A 129 -3.37 2.55 17.65
N GLU A 130 -3.98 1.68 18.45
CA GLU A 130 -5.25 1.96 19.15
C GLU A 130 -5.12 3.15 20.11
N THR A 131 -3.97 3.33 20.76
CA THR A 131 -3.70 4.47 21.65
C THR A 131 -3.47 5.77 20.88
N ALA A 132 -2.78 5.69 19.74
CA ALA A 132 -2.50 6.85 18.90
C ALA A 132 -3.76 7.38 18.23
N THR A 133 -4.74 6.50 17.94
CA THR A 133 -5.96 6.77 17.18
C THR A 133 -5.63 7.55 15.90
N PRO A 134 -5.02 6.90 14.90
CA PRO A 134 -4.71 7.54 13.63
C PRO A 134 -5.98 8.03 12.93
N ALA A 135 -5.81 8.98 12.02
CA ALA A 135 -6.91 9.52 11.23
C ALA A 135 -7.46 8.52 10.19
N VAL A 136 -6.70 7.46 9.89
CA VAL A 136 -7.08 6.35 9.01
C VAL A 136 -7.09 5.04 9.80
N ASN A 137 -7.87 4.06 9.35
CA ASN A 137 -7.77 2.69 9.85
C ASN A 137 -6.43 2.05 9.44
N VAL A 138 -5.94 1.11 10.24
CA VAL A 138 -4.64 0.45 10.03
C VAL A 138 -4.83 -1.05 10.10
N ALA A 139 -4.38 -1.77 9.09
CA ALA A 139 -4.20 -3.22 9.17
C ALA A 139 -2.74 -3.55 8.84
N ALA A 140 -2.20 -4.62 9.40
CA ALA A 140 -0.76 -4.87 9.35
C ALA A 140 -0.43 -6.30 8.96
N LEU A 141 0.60 -6.42 8.11
CA LEU A 141 1.32 -7.63 7.80
C LEU A 141 2.55 -7.73 8.71
N VAL A 142 3.11 -8.93 8.82
CA VAL A 142 4.40 -9.17 9.48
C VAL A 142 5.49 -9.26 8.41
N GLY A 143 6.58 -8.52 8.57
CA GLY A 143 7.70 -8.54 7.65
C GLY A 143 8.66 -9.71 7.90
N HIS A 144 8.99 -10.47 6.86
CA HIS A 144 10.01 -11.53 6.93
C HIS A 144 11.41 -11.03 7.31
N THR A 145 11.84 -9.87 6.80
CA THR A 145 13.11 -9.25 7.20
C THR A 145 13.10 -8.85 8.68
N ALA A 146 11.97 -8.35 9.20
CA ALA A 146 11.82 -8.06 10.62
C ALA A 146 12.00 -9.34 11.48
N LEU A 147 11.41 -10.46 11.06
CA LEU A 147 11.60 -11.75 11.70
C LEU A 147 13.08 -12.22 11.62
N ARG A 148 13.72 -12.15 10.45
CA ARG A 148 15.15 -12.47 10.31
C ARG A 148 16.01 -11.61 11.22
N SER A 149 15.75 -10.30 11.29
CA SER A 149 16.51 -9.36 12.10
C SER A 149 16.42 -9.63 13.61
N ASN A 150 15.38 -10.31 14.08
CA ASN A 150 15.24 -10.67 15.50
C ASN A 150 16.07 -11.91 15.86
N HIS A 151 16.20 -12.85 14.93
CA HIS A 151 16.71 -14.20 15.22
C HIS A 151 18.07 -14.51 14.59
N MET A 152 18.47 -13.79 13.55
CA MET A 152 19.72 -14.02 12.83
C MET A 152 20.75 -12.95 13.17
N ASP A 153 21.97 -13.39 13.46
CA ASP A 153 23.11 -12.48 13.68
C ASP A 153 23.74 -11.99 12.35
N ASP A 154 23.47 -12.69 11.24
CA ASP A 154 23.94 -12.35 9.89
C ASP A 154 22.84 -12.60 8.87
N LEU A 155 22.39 -11.52 8.22
CA LEU A 155 21.30 -11.53 7.23
C LEU A 155 21.76 -11.92 5.82
N LEU A 156 23.07 -12.07 5.58
CA LEU A 156 23.65 -12.40 4.27
C LEU A 156 23.85 -13.91 4.04
N ARG A 157 23.14 -14.74 4.81
CA ARG A 157 23.10 -16.20 4.67
C ARG A 157 21.68 -16.73 4.75
N THR A 158 21.47 -18.00 4.44
CA THR A 158 20.21 -18.69 4.73
C THR A 158 20.05 -18.91 6.23
N ALA A 159 18.81 -18.88 6.72
CA ALA A 159 18.51 -19.19 8.12
C ALA A 159 18.75 -20.67 8.43
N SER A 160 19.22 -20.95 9.64
CA SER A 160 19.32 -22.31 10.18
C SER A 160 17.95 -22.83 10.60
N VAL A 161 17.83 -24.15 10.80
CA VAL A 161 16.58 -24.79 11.26
C VAL A 161 16.06 -24.17 12.56
N GLY A 162 16.96 -23.83 13.50
CA GLY A 162 16.60 -23.20 14.77
C GLY A 162 16.06 -21.77 14.61
N GLU A 163 16.68 -20.99 13.71
CA GLU A 163 16.24 -19.62 13.39
C GLU A 163 14.90 -19.63 12.67
N ILE A 164 14.70 -20.54 11.71
CA ILE A 164 13.41 -20.73 11.03
C ILE A 164 12.31 -21.09 12.02
N ALA A 165 12.57 -22.04 12.93
CA ALA A 165 11.61 -22.41 13.96
C ALA A 165 11.27 -21.23 14.89
N ALA A 166 12.24 -20.35 15.20
CA ALA A 166 12.00 -19.15 16.00
C ALA A 166 11.17 -18.10 15.25
N MET A 167 11.48 -17.84 13.97
CA MET A 167 10.69 -16.96 13.11
C MET A 167 9.25 -17.46 12.94
N ARG A 168 9.05 -18.77 12.75
CA ARG A 168 7.71 -19.40 12.65
C ARG A 168 6.88 -19.17 13.91
N ARG A 169 7.46 -19.40 15.10
CA ARG A 169 6.76 -19.14 16.37
C ARG A 169 6.32 -17.68 16.50
N GLN A 170 7.23 -16.75 16.20
CA GLN A 170 6.93 -15.32 16.32
C GLN A 170 5.88 -14.85 15.28
N LEU A 171 5.92 -15.40 14.07
CA LEU A 171 4.87 -15.19 13.06
C LEU A 171 3.52 -15.74 13.55
N HIS A 172 3.50 -16.97 14.11
CA HIS A 172 2.30 -17.59 14.64
C HIS A 172 1.64 -16.73 15.72
N GLU A 173 2.41 -16.28 16.72
CA GLU A 173 1.93 -15.38 17.78
C GLU A 173 1.35 -14.07 17.19
N SER A 174 1.99 -13.52 16.16
CA SER A 174 1.50 -12.31 15.50
C SER A 174 0.18 -12.54 14.73
N LEU A 175 -0.01 -13.73 14.15
CA LEU A 175 -1.25 -14.13 13.47
C LEU A 175 -2.41 -14.37 14.46
N GLU A 176 -2.11 -14.85 15.66
CA GLU A 176 -3.06 -14.93 16.79
C GLU A 176 -3.49 -13.53 17.25
N ASP A 177 -2.55 -12.58 17.31
CA ASP A 177 -2.80 -11.18 17.67
C ASP A 177 -3.55 -10.38 16.58
N GLY A 178 -3.77 -10.99 15.41
CA GLY A 178 -4.61 -10.44 14.33
C GLY A 178 -3.86 -9.86 13.14
N ALA A 179 -2.59 -10.20 12.93
CA ALA A 179 -1.90 -9.86 11.69
C ALA A 179 -2.62 -10.43 10.46
N LEU A 180 -2.63 -9.68 9.36
CA LEU A 180 -3.27 -10.10 8.11
C LEU A 180 -2.50 -11.23 7.41
N GLY A 181 -1.19 -11.32 7.66
CA GLY A 181 -0.34 -12.28 6.98
C GLY A 181 1.15 -11.95 7.03
N LEU A 182 1.91 -12.56 6.13
CA LEU A 182 3.36 -12.40 5.99
C LEU A 182 3.68 -11.61 4.72
N SER A 183 4.63 -10.68 4.80
CA SER A 183 5.25 -10.05 3.64
C SER A 183 6.71 -10.47 3.48
N THR A 184 7.20 -10.47 2.25
CA THR A 184 8.64 -10.70 1.95
C THR A 184 9.17 -9.63 0.99
N GLY A 185 10.47 -9.35 1.08
CA GLY A 185 11.19 -8.44 0.18
C GLY A 185 12.46 -9.09 -0.32
N LEU A 186 12.29 -10.08 -1.21
CA LEU A 186 13.37 -11.01 -1.57
C LEU A 186 14.42 -10.38 -2.49
N ALA A 187 14.15 -9.19 -3.06
CA ALA A 187 15.13 -8.41 -3.81
C ALA A 187 16.18 -7.75 -2.91
N TYR A 188 15.84 -7.46 -1.64
CA TYR A 188 16.73 -6.75 -0.73
C TYR A 188 17.87 -7.63 -0.23
N ALA A 189 19.06 -7.06 -0.06
CA ALA A 189 20.27 -7.80 0.32
C ALA A 189 20.11 -8.64 1.59
N ASN A 190 19.33 -8.15 2.56
CA ASN A 190 19.09 -8.81 3.85
C ASN A 190 18.19 -10.06 3.80
N ALA A 191 17.47 -10.25 2.70
CA ALA A 191 16.55 -11.37 2.49
C ALA A 191 16.83 -12.11 1.17
N PHE A 192 17.72 -11.58 0.31
CA PHE A 192 18.11 -12.20 -0.96
C PHE A 192 18.71 -13.59 -0.77
N CYS A 193 19.41 -13.84 0.34
CA CYS A 193 19.97 -15.14 0.70
C CYS A 193 18.97 -16.11 1.37
N ALA A 194 17.74 -15.66 1.63
CA ALA A 194 16.67 -16.54 2.10
C ALA A 194 16.31 -17.52 0.98
N SER A 195 16.41 -18.81 1.28
CA SER A 195 16.00 -19.84 0.33
C SER A 195 14.49 -19.84 0.15
N THR A 196 14.01 -20.33 -0.99
CA THR A 196 12.56 -20.54 -1.19
C THR A 196 11.98 -21.46 -0.11
N ASP A 197 12.74 -22.47 0.33
CA ASP A 197 12.34 -23.39 1.40
C ASP A 197 12.18 -22.69 2.76
N GLU A 198 13.08 -21.76 3.10
CA GLU A 198 12.93 -20.91 4.30
C GLU A 198 11.58 -20.18 4.28
N VAL A 199 11.26 -19.51 3.16
CA VAL A 199 10.01 -18.77 3.02
C VAL A 199 8.80 -19.71 3.04
N MET A 200 8.87 -20.86 2.34
CA MET A 200 7.82 -21.88 2.36
C MET A 200 7.50 -22.32 3.79
N GLN A 201 8.51 -22.63 4.59
CA GLN A 201 8.32 -23.03 5.99
C GLN A 201 7.63 -21.94 6.82
N LEU A 202 7.94 -20.65 6.63
CA LEU A 202 7.21 -19.59 7.34
C LEU A 202 5.76 -19.48 6.85
N THR A 203 5.54 -19.53 5.53
CA THR A 203 4.19 -19.38 4.97
C THR A 203 3.25 -20.53 5.30
N GLU A 204 3.75 -21.72 5.66
CA GLU A 204 2.93 -22.82 6.17
C GLU A 204 2.10 -22.44 7.41
N GLU A 205 2.56 -21.47 8.21
CA GLU A 205 1.78 -20.96 9.35
C GLU A 205 0.49 -20.25 8.90
N LEU A 206 0.46 -19.64 7.71
CA LEU A 206 -0.66 -18.81 7.23
C LEU A 206 -1.95 -19.62 7.00
N ALA A 207 -1.83 -20.90 6.66
CA ALA A 207 -2.94 -21.75 6.25
C ALA A 207 -4.00 -21.88 7.35
N ALA A 208 -3.55 -22.07 8.60
CA ALA A 208 -4.41 -22.26 9.77
C ALA A 208 -5.23 -21.00 10.09
N PHE A 209 -4.70 -19.83 9.74
CA PHE A 209 -5.33 -18.54 9.98
C PHE A 209 -6.08 -17.99 8.75
N GLY A 210 -5.99 -18.65 7.59
CA GLY A 210 -6.52 -18.09 6.34
C GLY A 210 -5.90 -16.72 6.01
N ALA A 211 -4.63 -16.54 6.36
CA ALA A 211 -3.88 -15.30 6.20
C ALA A 211 -3.25 -15.18 4.79
N VAL A 212 -2.82 -13.98 4.41
CA VAL A 212 -2.28 -13.68 3.06
C VAL A 212 -0.75 -13.72 3.03
N TYR A 213 -0.19 -14.12 1.89
CA TYR A 213 1.22 -13.93 1.57
C TYR A 213 1.36 -12.76 0.58
N THR A 214 2.14 -11.75 0.95
CA THR A 214 2.47 -10.62 0.07
C THR A 214 3.96 -10.61 -0.24
N THR A 215 4.35 -10.17 -1.43
CA THR A 215 5.76 -10.27 -1.83
C THR A 215 6.18 -9.18 -2.78
N HIS A 216 7.23 -8.47 -2.37
CA HIS A 216 8.18 -7.86 -3.29
C HIS A 216 9.10 -9.00 -3.78
N LEU A 217 8.92 -9.33 -5.06
CA LEU A 217 9.56 -10.45 -5.75
C LEU A 217 11.09 -10.43 -5.61
N ARG A 218 11.72 -11.60 -5.73
CA ARG A 218 13.19 -11.69 -5.72
C ARG A 218 13.86 -10.88 -6.84
N SER A 219 13.15 -10.69 -7.94
CA SER A 219 13.54 -9.81 -9.02
C SER A 219 12.31 -9.24 -9.73
N GLU A 220 12.41 -7.99 -10.14
CA GLU A 220 11.47 -7.31 -11.02
C GLU A 220 12.10 -6.97 -12.38
N PHE A 221 13.34 -7.46 -12.60
CA PHE A 221 14.15 -7.24 -13.79
C PHE A 221 14.04 -8.44 -14.76
N GLU A 222 15.16 -8.91 -15.31
CA GLU A 222 15.20 -9.98 -16.31
C GLU A 222 14.53 -11.28 -15.81
N PRO A 223 14.83 -11.79 -14.59
CA PRO A 223 14.23 -13.04 -14.09
C PRO A 223 12.91 -12.83 -13.34
N VAL A 224 12.06 -11.88 -13.79
CA VAL A 224 10.79 -11.58 -13.12
C VAL A 224 9.81 -12.76 -13.17
N LEU A 225 9.79 -13.53 -14.26
CA LEU A 225 8.87 -14.67 -14.39
C LEU A 225 9.25 -15.81 -13.44
N GLU A 226 10.54 -16.07 -13.27
CA GLU A 226 11.07 -17.04 -12.31
C GLU A 226 10.75 -16.62 -10.87
N ALA A 227 10.85 -15.31 -10.57
CA ALA A 227 10.47 -14.78 -9.26
C ALA A 227 8.95 -14.88 -9.01
N MET A 228 8.13 -14.69 -10.03
CA MET A 228 6.68 -14.93 -9.94
C MET A 228 6.37 -16.41 -9.70
N ASP A 229 7.05 -17.32 -10.42
CA ASP A 229 6.89 -18.76 -10.23
C ASP A 229 7.29 -19.18 -8.82
N GLU A 230 8.37 -18.63 -8.26
CA GLU A 230 8.75 -18.79 -6.86
C GLU A 230 7.59 -18.38 -5.93
N ALA A 231 7.06 -17.17 -6.08
CA ALA A 231 5.95 -16.68 -5.26
C ALA A 231 4.70 -17.57 -5.36
N PHE A 232 4.35 -18.03 -6.56
CA PHE A 232 3.20 -18.92 -6.75
C PHE A 232 3.43 -20.31 -6.18
N GLN A 233 4.65 -20.84 -6.23
CA GLN A 233 5.01 -22.11 -5.59
C GLN A 233 4.88 -22.02 -4.08
N ILE A 234 5.39 -20.93 -3.48
CA ILE A 234 5.24 -20.64 -2.05
C ILE A 234 3.77 -20.60 -1.64
N GLY A 235 2.95 -19.78 -2.33
CA GLY A 235 1.52 -19.65 -2.03
C GLY A 235 0.75 -20.97 -2.15
N ARG A 236 1.00 -21.75 -3.20
CA ARG A 236 0.38 -23.08 -3.39
C ARG A 236 0.75 -24.03 -2.26
N ARG A 237 2.02 -24.07 -1.86
CA ARG A 237 2.50 -24.91 -0.74
C ARG A 237 1.83 -24.51 0.58
N ALA A 238 1.73 -23.21 0.82
CA ALA A 238 1.10 -22.64 2.02
C ALA A 238 -0.43 -22.68 2.01
N GLN A 239 -1.06 -23.00 0.88
CA GLN A 239 -2.51 -22.86 0.69
C GLN A 239 -3.02 -21.45 1.11
N SER A 240 -2.22 -20.42 0.85
CA SER A 240 -2.46 -19.03 1.23
C SER A 240 -2.57 -18.17 -0.04
N PRO A 241 -3.44 -17.14 -0.08
CA PRO A 241 -3.48 -16.21 -1.20
C PRO A 241 -2.17 -15.47 -1.40
N VAL A 242 -1.81 -15.18 -2.65
CA VAL A 242 -0.62 -14.42 -3.00
C VAL A 242 -0.99 -13.05 -3.55
N ILE A 243 -0.38 -12.00 -3.01
CA ILE A 243 -0.41 -10.66 -3.59
C ILE A 243 1.01 -10.29 -4.01
N ILE A 244 1.22 -10.13 -5.31
CA ILE A 244 2.47 -9.56 -5.81
C ILE A 244 2.42 -8.05 -5.61
N SER A 245 3.30 -7.56 -4.76
CA SER A 245 3.44 -6.14 -4.47
C SER A 245 3.95 -5.38 -5.69
N HIS A 246 3.42 -4.17 -5.88
CA HIS A 246 3.91 -3.15 -6.80
C HIS A 246 4.42 -3.70 -8.14
N LEU A 247 3.60 -4.54 -8.79
CA LEU A 247 3.97 -5.30 -9.98
C LEU A 247 4.47 -4.37 -11.08
N LYS A 248 5.64 -4.68 -11.63
CA LYS A 248 6.32 -3.86 -12.64
C LYS A 248 7.26 -4.68 -13.52
N CYS A 249 7.76 -4.04 -14.59
CA CYS A 249 8.88 -4.52 -15.39
C CYS A 249 10.01 -3.50 -15.26
N ALA A 250 10.97 -3.75 -14.37
CA ALA A 250 12.03 -2.81 -14.01
C ALA A 250 13.26 -2.93 -14.93
N GLY A 251 13.86 -1.79 -15.25
CA GLY A 251 15.04 -1.67 -16.11
C GLY A 251 14.69 -1.62 -17.59
N ALA A 252 15.41 -0.78 -18.35
CA ALA A 252 15.12 -0.51 -19.77
C ALA A 252 15.09 -1.75 -20.67
N GLY A 253 15.88 -2.79 -20.33
CA GLY A 253 15.86 -4.07 -21.04
C GLY A 253 14.59 -4.91 -20.85
N ASN A 254 13.71 -4.53 -19.92
CA ASN A 254 12.48 -5.27 -19.60
C ASN A 254 11.20 -4.53 -20.01
N TRP A 255 11.30 -3.33 -20.57
CA TRP A 255 10.13 -2.57 -21.01
C TRP A 255 9.36 -3.31 -22.10
N GLY A 256 8.03 -3.27 -22.03
CA GLY A 256 7.12 -3.99 -22.91
C GLY A 256 6.86 -5.44 -22.49
N ARG A 257 7.46 -5.94 -21.41
CA ARG A 257 7.25 -7.32 -20.92
C ARG A 257 5.98 -7.50 -20.10
N SER A 258 5.23 -6.44 -19.78
CA SER A 258 4.03 -6.59 -18.95
C SER A 258 2.97 -7.57 -19.49
N PRO A 259 2.79 -7.79 -20.81
CA PRO A 259 1.91 -8.86 -21.30
C PRO A 259 2.33 -10.26 -20.85
N GLN A 260 3.63 -10.54 -20.74
CA GLN A 260 4.14 -11.85 -20.28
C GLN A 260 3.87 -12.03 -18.78
N VAL A 261 4.17 -10.98 -18.00
CA VAL A 261 3.96 -10.93 -16.55
C VAL A 261 2.47 -11.07 -16.21
N LEU A 262 1.59 -10.34 -16.92
CA LEU A 262 0.14 -10.45 -16.72
C LEU A 262 -0.39 -11.82 -17.12
N ALA A 263 0.07 -12.40 -18.22
CA ALA A 263 -0.30 -13.77 -18.61
C ALA A 263 0.11 -14.81 -17.54
N ALA A 264 1.28 -14.65 -16.91
CA ALA A 264 1.71 -15.50 -15.80
C ALA A 264 0.78 -15.36 -14.58
N LEU A 265 0.41 -14.13 -14.22
CA LEU A 265 -0.54 -13.85 -13.14
C LEU A 265 -1.93 -14.46 -13.42
N GLU A 266 -2.49 -14.26 -14.61
CA GLU A 266 -3.77 -14.83 -15.04
C GLU A 266 -3.75 -16.37 -15.01
N ASN A 267 -2.65 -16.98 -15.48
CA ASN A 267 -2.51 -18.42 -15.48
C ASN A 267 -2.46 -19.00 -14.07
N ALA A 268 -1.74 -18.35 -13.14
CA ALA A 268 -1.75 -18.74 -11.73
C ALA A 268 -3.15 -18.59 -11.11
N ALA A 269 -3.85 -17.50 -11.41
CA ALA A 269 -5.19 -17.19 -10.89
C ALA A 269 -6.26 -18.25 -11.23
N LYS A 270 -6.08 -19.03 -12.29
CA LYS A 270 -6.99 -20.14 -12.65
C LYS A 270 -7.04 -21.25 -11.61
N THR A 271 -5.97 -21.42 -10.83
CA THR A 271 -5.80 -22.58 -9.91
C THR A 271 -5.48 -22.17 -8.49
N HIS A 272 -5.10 -20.92 -8.26
CA HIS A 272 -4.67 -20.45 -6.96
C HIS A 272 -5.08 -18.98 -6.77
N PRO A 273 -5.54 -18.58 -5.57
CA PRO A 273 -5.87 -17.20 -5.28
C PRO A 273 -4.65 -16.28 -5.39
N VAL A 274 -4.53 -15.56 -6.50
CA VAL A 274 -3.48 -14.56 -6.72
C VAL A 274 -4.05 -13.21 -7.11
N GLY A 275 -3.31 -12.15 -6.80
CA GLY A 275 -3.57 -10.79 -7.22
C GLY A 275 -2.29 -9.96 -7.21
N CYS A 276 -2.40 -8.69 -7.54
CA CYS A 276 -1.30 -7.74 -7.41
C CYS A 276 -1.81 -6.35 -7.02
N ASP A 277 -0.87 -5.49 -6.65
CA ASP A 277 -1.08 -4.05 -6.61
C ASP A 277 -0.05 -3.34 -7.49
N CYS A 278 -0.34 -2.08 -7.84
CA CYS A 278 0.55 -1.23 -8.62
C CYS A 278 0.30 0.23 -8.25
N TYR A 279 1.37 1.05 -8.24
CA TYR A 279 1.26 2.50 -8.13
C TYR A 279 1.26 3.15 -9.52
N PRO A 280 0.59 4.30 -9.71
CA PRO A 280 0.31 4.89 -11.02
C PRO A 280 1.46 5.77 -11.56
N TYR A 281 2.70 5.31 -11.44
CA TYR A 281 3.90 6.06 -11.86
C TYR A 281 4.91 5.15 -12.55
N ALA A 282 5.62 5.68 -13.55
CA ALA A 282 6.70 5.02 -14.27
C ALA A 282 8.08 5.24 -13.63
N ALA A 283 8.12 5.61 -12.35
CA ALA A 283 9.33 5.66 -11.54
C ALA A 283 9.10 4.96 -10.20
N SER A 284 10.12 4.23 -9.73
CA SER A 284 10.13 3.58 -8.42
C SER A 284 10.93 4.40 -7.42
N SER A 285 10.82 4.09 -6.13
CA SER A 285 11.61 4.72 -5.07
C SER A 285 12.00 3.68 -4.02
N SER A 286 13.26 3.70 -3.59
CA SER A 286 13.78 2.85 -2.52
C SER A 286 15.13 3.39 -2.02
N THR A 287 15.91 2.60 -1.27
CA THR A 287 17.30 2.92 -0.96
C THR A 287 18.15 2.99 -2.24
N LEU A 288 19.25 3.75 -2.19
CA LEU A 288 20.21 3.85 -3.29
C LEU A 288 20.97 2.52 -3.41
N ASP A 289 20.56 1.68 -4.36
CA ASP A 289 21.11 0.35 -4.62
C ASP A 289 22.16 0.43 -5.73
N LEU A 290 23.40 0.08 -5.40
CA LEU A 290 24.52 0.08 -6.34
C LEU A 290 24.28 -0.84 -7.55
N LYS A 291 23.44 -1.88 -7.41
CA LYS A 291 23.09 -2.78 -8.53
C LYS A 291 22.21 -2.11 -9.58
N GLN A 292 21.50 -1.05 -9.22
CA GLN A 292 20.60 -0.31 -10.09
C GLN A 292 21.25 0.96 -10.68
N VAL A 293 22.50 1.25 -10.32
CA VAL A 293 23.24 2.41 -10.85
C VAL A 293 23.55 2.17 -12.34
N THR A 294 22.94 2.98 -13.18
CA THR A 294 23.06 2.91 -14.65
C THR A 294 22.88 4.28 -15.27
N ASP A 295 23.36 4.45 -16.50
CA ASP A 295 23.10 5.60 -17.38
C ASP A 295 21.90 5.36 -18.33
N ALA A 296 21.33 4.15 -18.34
CA ALA A 296 20.22 3.78 -19.22
C ALA A 296 18.90 4.49 -18.88
N HIS A 297 18.76 5.02 -17.67
CA HIS A 297 17.63 5.82 -17.24
C HIS A 297 18.04 6.80 -16.15
N ARG A 298 17.20 7.82 -15.94
CA ARG A 298 17.39 8.84 -14.91
C ARG A 298 17.34 8.22 -13.50
N ILE A 299 18.16 8.73 -12.59
CA ILE A 299 18.16 8.40 -11.16
C ILE A 299 18.28 9.71 -10.38
N THR A 300 17.32 10.00 -9.51
CA THR A 300 17.30 11.20 -8.66
C THR A 300 17.50 10.79 -7.20
N ILE A 301 18.39 11.45 -6.47
CA ILE A 301 18.65 11.18 -5.05
C ILE A 301 17.55 11.80 -4.19
N THR A 302 16.88 11.03 -3.33
CA THR A 302 15.84 11.57 -2.43
C THR A 302 16.44 12.10 -1.13
N TRP A 303 17.44 11.39 -0.60
CA TRP A 303 18.22 11.80 0.56
C TRP A 303 19.60 11.15 0.53
N SER A 304 20.56 11.74 1.26
CA SER A 304 21.87 11.15 1.52
C SER A 304 22.34 11.59 2.90
N THR A 305 22.72 10.64 3.74
CA THR A 305 23.27 10.94 5.06
C THR A 305 24.59 11.71 4.98
N PRO A 306 25.61 11.27 4.21
CA PRO A 306 26.88 11.99 4.12
C PRO A 306 26.79 13.31 3.35
N TYR A 307 25.83 13.45 2.40
CA TYR A 307 25.68 14.66 1.58
C TYR A 307 24.22 15.13 1.49
N PRO A 308 23.61 15.67 2.57
CA PRO A 308 22.18 16.00 2.59
C PRO A 308 21.74 17.02 1.53
N HIS A 309 22.63 17.94 1.15
CA HIS A 309 22.38 18.97 0.12
C HIS A 309 22.31 18.42 -1.31
N MET A 310 22.56 17.11 -1.51
CA MET A 310 22.42 16.43 -2.80
C MET A 310 21.01 15.85 -3.03
N GLY A 311 20.14 15.87 -2.01
CA GLY A 311 18.74 15.49 -2.18
C GLY A 311 18.03 16.35 -3.24
N GLY A 312 17.20 15.72 -4.06
CA GLY A 312 16.50 16.32 -5.20
C GLY A 312 17.33 16.41 -6.49
N ARG A 313 18.62 16.07 -6.48
CA ARG A 313 19.50 16.15 -7.67
C ARG A 313 19.64 14.81 -8.38
N ASP A 314 19.93 14.88 -9.68
CA ASP A 314 20.19 13.69 -10.49
C ASP A 314 21.60 13.13 -10.23
N LEU A 315 21.71 11.81 -10.10
CA LEU A 315 22.99 11.11 -9.86
C LEU A 315 24.01 11.41 -10.95
N MET A 316 23.55 11.58 -12.20
CA MET A 316 24.41 11.92 -13.34
C MET A 316 25.04 13.31 -13.20
N ASP A 317 24.28 14.30 -12.75
CA ASP A 317 24.78 15.65 -12.51
C ASP A 317 25.76 15.68 -11.33
N ILE A 318 25.46 14.93 -10.26
CA ILE A 318 26.34 14.79 -9.08
C ILE A 318 27.67 14.15 -9.50
N ALA A 319 27.63 13.06 -10.26
CA ALA A 319 28.83 12.37 -10.73
C ALA A 319 29.69 13.26 -11.64
N ALA A 320 29.04 14.03 -12.52
CA ALA A 320 29.71 14.99 -13.39
C ALA A 320 30.39 16.12 -12.58
N GLU A 321 29.69 16.70 -11.59
CA GLU A 321 30.21 17.73 -10.69
C GLU A 321 31.41 17.21 -9.88
N TRP A 322 31.33 15.99 -9.35
CA TRP A 322 32.38 15.38 -8.56
C TRP A 322 33.54 14.82 -9.39
N HIS A 323 33.39 14.82 -10.73
CA HIS A 323 34.35 14.25 -11.67
C HIS A 323 34.67 12.78 -11.38
N VAL A 324 33.64 11.98 -11.10
CA VAL A 324 33.73 10.54 -10.84
C VAL A 324 32.71 9.75 -11.67
N SER A 325 32.82 8.42 -11.68
CA SER A 325 31.80 7.58 -12.30
C SER A 325 30.48 7.60 -11.51
N LEU A 326 29.36 7.24 -12.16
CA LEU A 326 28.06 7.09 -11.49
C LEU A 326 28.15 6.17 -10.27
N LEU A 327 28.85 5.04 -10.41
CA LEU A 327 29.00 4.05 -9.34
C LEU A 327 29.82 4.59 -8.17
N GLU A 328 30.87 5.37 -8.44
CA GLU A 328 31.67 6.02 -7.41
C GLU A 328 30.89 7.13 -6.69
N ALA A 329 30.12 7.94 -7.42
CA ALA A 329 29.22 8.92 -6.82
C ALA A 329 28.18 8.23 -5.92
N ALA A 330 27.54 7.17 -6.41
CA ALA A 330 26.54 6.43 -5.64
C ALA A 330 27.12 5.84 -4.34
N ARG A 331 28.34 5.26 -4.38
CA ARG A 331 29.03 4.78 -3.18
C ARG A 331 29.27 5.87 -2.15
N ARG A 332 29.66 7.07 -2.60
CA ARG A 332 29.88 8.22 -1.70
C ARG A 332 28.57 8.71 -1.08
N LEU A 333 27.47 8.65 -1.83
CA LEU A 333 26.16 9.08 -1.36
C LEU A 333 25.55 8.13 -0.33
N GLN A 334 25.90 6.84 -0.35
CA GLN A 334 25.36 5.86 0.59
C GLN A 334 25.75 6.13 2.06
N PRO A 335 24.85 5.89 3.03
CA PRO A 335 23.45 5.51 2.85
C PRO A 335 22.60 6.66 2.29
N ALA A 336 21.75 6.35 1.33
CA ALA A 336 20.93 7.29 0.58
C ALA A 336 19.64 6.61 0.09
N GLY A 337 18.66 7.42 -0.30
CA GLY A 337 17.47 7.01 -1.05
C GLY A 337 17.51 7.53 -2.48
N ALA A 338 16.77 6.89 -3.39
CA ALA A 338 16.70 7.30 -4.77
C ALA A 338 15.35 6.98 -5.43
N VAL A 339 15.01 7.79 -6.44
CA VAL A 339 13.97 7.54 -7.43
C VAL A 339 14.62 7.00 -8.70
N TYR A 340 14.11 5.88 -9.21
CA TYR A 340 14.57 5.24 -10.45
C TYR A 340 13.50 5.36 -11.54
N TYR A 341 13.81 6.04 -12.64
CA TYR A 341 12.92 6.17 -13.80
C TYR A 341 13.06 4.96 -14.73
N GLY A 342 13.06 3.77 -14.13
CA GLY A 342 13.39 2.51 -14.79
C GLY A 342 12.18 1.73 -15.31
N MET A 343 10.99 2.32 -15.40
CA MET A 343 9.78 1.67 -15.92
C MET A 343 9.23 2.42 -17.12
N ASP A 344 8.51 1.70 -17.98
CA ASP A 344 7.77 2.30 -19.09
C ASP A 344 6.29 2.50 -18.73
N GLU A 345 5.74 3.69 -19.05
CA GLU A 345 4.37 4.03 -18.69
C GLU A 345 3.33 3.12 -19.36
N SER A 346 3.63 2.56 -20.55
CA SER A 346 2.72 1.64 -21.21
C SER A 346 2.62 0.30 -20.46
N ASP A 347 3.69 -0.15 -19.80
CA ASP A 347 3.64 -1.30 -18.90
C ASP A 347 2.80 -1.01 -17.66
N VAL A 348 3.02 0.15 -17.03
CA VAL A 348 2.23 0.61 -15.86
C VAL A 348 0.74 0.67 -16.19
N ARG A 349 0.37 1.26 -17.34
CA ARG A 349 -1.02 1.34 -17.81
C ARG A 349 -1.65 -0.04 -17.97
N ARG A 350 -0.94 -0.99 -18.60
CA ARG A 350 -1.43 -2.37 -18.79
C ARG A 350 -1.64 -3.07 -17.45
N ILE A 351 -0.71 -2.92 -16.51
CA ILE A 351 -0.80 -3.53 -15.18
C ILE A 351 -1.96 -2.91 -14.39
N LEU A 352 -2.04 -1.58 -14.34
CA LEU A 352 -3.09 -0.85 -13.64
C LEU A 352 -4.49 -1.20 -14.17
N ALA A 353 -4.64 -1.36 -15.49
CA ALA A 353 -5.90 -1.75 -16.13
C ALA A 353 -6.33 -3.19 -15.83
N HIS A 354 -5.39 -4.07 -15.48
CA HIS A 354 -5.67 -5.50 -15.32
C HIS A 354 -6.65 -5.77 -14.16
N PRO A 355 -7.67 -6.65 -14.30
CA PRO A 355 -8.71 -6.86 -13.28
C PRO A 355 -8.19 -7.34 -11.91
N LEU A 356 -7.03 -8.00 -11.88
CA LEU A 356 -6.42 -8.47 -10.62
C LEU A 356 -5.53 -7.42 -9.93
N SER A 357 -5.35 -6.23 -10.53
CA SER A 357 -4.56 -5.15 -9.95
C SER A 357 -5.40 -4.24 -9.05
N MET A 358 -5.00 -4.14 -7.79
CA MET A 358 -5.39 -3.10 -6.85
C MET A 358 -4.50 -1.86 -7.02
N VAL A 359 -4.78 -0.80 -6.25
CA VAL A 359 -3.97 0.41 -6.18
C VAL A 359 -3.29 0.47 -4.82
N GLY A 360 -1.97 0.50 -4.80
CA GLY A 360 -1.16 0.76 -3.62
C GLY A 360 -0.25 1.97 -3.88
N SER A 361 -0.07 2.85 -2.89
CA SER A 361 0.74 4.06 -3.10
C SER A 361 2.24 3.78 -3.10
N ASP A 362 2.68 2.83 -2.28
CA ASP A 362 4.09 2.57 -1.97
C ASP A 362 4.80 3.85 -1.45
N GLY A 363 4.05 4.73 -0.78
CA GLY A 363 4.60 5.96 -0.19
C GLY A 363 5.67 5.67 0.87
N LEU A 364 6.77 6.43 0.85
CA LEU A 364 7.83 6.40 1.86
C LEU A 364 7.74 7.70 2.69
N PRO A 365 7.04 7.69 3.84
CA PRO A 365 6.71 8.91 4.57
C PRO A 365 7.86 9.52 5.37
N GLU A 366 8.94 8.77 5.62
CA GLU A 366 10.13 9.26 6.32
C GLU A 366 11.14 9.93 5.38
N ASP A 367 10.97 9.82 4.04
CA ASP A 367 11.84 10.47 3.07
C ASP A 367 11.64 12.01 3.12
N PRO A 368 12.71 12.81 3.30
CA PRO A 368 12.61 14.28 3.29
C PRO A 368 12.10 14.82 1.95
N PHE A 369 12.48 14.17 0.85
CA PHE A 369 12.06 14.49 -0.51
C PHE A 369 11.46 13.23 -1.16
N PRO A 370 10.21 12.88 -0.80
CA PRO A 370 9.63 11.58 -1.16
C PRO A 370 9.26 11.54 -2.64
N HIS A 371 9.01 10.34 -3.16
CA HIS A 371 8.34 10.19 -4.45
C HIS A 371 6.89 10.74 -4.36
N PRO A 372 6.36 11.46 -5.38
CA PRO A 372 5.01 12.07 -5.35
C PRO A 372 3.86 11.07 -5.18
N ARG A 373 4.15 9.77 -5.30
CA ARG A 373 3.21 8.67 -5.04
C ARG A 373 2.67 8.68 -3.60
N LEU A 374 3.45 9.21 -2.66
CA LEU A 374 3.03 9.39 -1.27
C LEU A 374 1.79 10.30 -1.14
N TRP A 375 1.62 11.27 -2.06
CA TRP A 375 0.60 12.31 -1.99
C TRP A 375 -0.40 12.33 -3.15
N GLY A 376 -0.15 11.59 -4.23
CA GLY A 376 -0.95 11.66 -5.46
C GLY A 376 -1.43 10.33 -6.04
N ALA A 377 -1.10 9.17 -5.47
CA ALA A 377 -1.45 7.88 -6.09
C ALA A 377 -2.95 7.73 -6.41
N PHE A 378 -3.85 7.89 -5.44
CA PHE A 378 -5.28 7.64 -5.68
C PHE A 378 -5.91 8.69 -6.61
N PRO A 379 -5.69 10.00 -6.41
CA PRO A 379 -6.23 11.04 -7.29
C PRO A 379 -5.67 10.97 -8.72
N ARG A 380 -4.44 10.48 -8.90
CA ARG A 380 -3.88 10.20 -10.23
C ARG A 380 -4.61 9.09 -10.97
N VAL A 381 -5.02 8.03 -10.25
CA VAL A 381 -5.84 6.96 -10.86
C VAL A 381 -7.20 7.50 -11.29
N LEU A 382 -7.86 8.31 -10.46
CA LEU A 382 -9.19 8.86 -10.74
C LEU A 382 -9.18 9.92 -11.84
N GLY A 383 -8.26 10.89 -11.74
CA GLY A 383 -8.13 11.99 -12.68
C GLY A 383 -7.41 11.57 -13.95
N HIS A 384 -6.10 11.37 -13.85
CA HIS A 384 -5.27 11.14 -15.03
C HIS A 384 -5.62 9.85 -15.77
N PHE A 385 -5.69 8.71 -15.06
CA PHE A 385 -5.90 7.41 -15.73
C PHE A 385 -7.35 7.15 -16.10
N SER A 386 -8.31 7.41 -15.21
CA SER A 386 -9.72 7.15 -15.50
C SER A 386 -10.38 8.25 -16.32
N ARG A 387 -10.32 9.52 -15.90
CA ARG A 387 -10.97 10.63 -16.62
C ARG A 387 -10.22 11.04 -17.88
N ASP A 388 -8.92 11.35 -17.78
CA ASP A 388 -8.20 12.04 -18.86
C ASP A 388 -7.74 11.07 -19.96
N ILE A 389 -7.21 9.90 -19.57
CA ILE A 389 -6.78 8.86 -20.51
C ILE A 389 -7.93 7.93 -20.91
N GLY A 390 -8.95 7.76 -20.07
CA GLY A 390 -10.01 6.78 -20.32
C GLY A 390 -9.56 5.33 -20.21
N LEU A 391 -8.56 5.04 -19.36
CA LEU A 391 -7.98 3.69 -19.22
C LEU A 391 -9.01 2.66 -18.72
N PHE A 392 -9.92 3.09 -17.85
CA PHE A 392 -11.09 2.34 -17.37
C PHE A 392 -12.12 3.33 -16.80
N PRO A 393 -13.41 2.94 -16.73
CA PRO A 393 -14.45 3.82 -16.17
C PRO A 393 -14.23 4.08 -14.68
N LEU A 394 -14.79 5.20 -14.19
CA LEU A 394 -14.57 5.68 -12.82
C LEU A 394 -15.00 4.67 -11.76
N HIS A 395 -16.06 3.88 -12.00
CA HIS A 395 -16.49 2.85 -11.04
C HIS A 395 -15.48 1.69 -10.91
N THR A 396 -14.79 1.34 -11.99
CA THR A 396 -13.70 0.35 -11.96
C THR A 396 -12.48 0.91 -11.24
N ALA A 397 -12.16 2.20 -11.45
CA ALA A 397 -11.13 2.88 -10.69
C ALA A 397 -11.41 2.80 -9.18
N VAL A 398 -12.62 3.19 -8.76
CA VAL A 398 -13.06 3.12 -7.36
C VAL A 398 -13.03 1.68 -6.84
N HIS A 399 -13.53 0.70 -7.59
CA HIS A 399 -13.53 -0.71 -7.17
C HIS A 399 -12.12 -1.22 -6.84
N LYS A 400 -11.13 -0.89 -7.69
CA LYS A 400 -9.72 -1.31 -7.52
C LYS A 400 -9.10 -0.81 -6.21
N MET A 401 -9.54 0.34 -5.71
CA MET A 401 -9.07 0.97 -4.47
C MET A 401 -10.08 0.84 -3.31
N THR A 402 -11.19 0.11 -3.49
CA THR A 402 -12.22 -0.10 -2.45
C THR A 402 -12.63 -1.57 -2.38
N GLY A 403 -13.70 -2.00 -3.04
CA GLY A 403 -14.26 -3.34 -2.90
C GLY A 403 -13.28 -4.47 -3.24
N LEU A 404 -12.45 -4.31 -4.28
CA LEU A 404 -11.39 -5.27 -4.59
C LEU A 404 -10.40 -5.36 -3.43
N SER A 405 -9.93 -4.22 -2.94
CA SER A 405 -8.94 -4.12 -1.86
C SER A 405 -9.48 -4.70 -0.55
N ALA A 406 -10.71 -4.34 -0.17
CA ALA A 406 -11.37 -4.89 1.01
C ALA A 406 -11.54 -6.41 0.92
N ALA A 407 -11.92 -6.94 -0.25
CA ALA A 407 -12.03 -8.37 -0.47
C ALA A 407 -10.69 -9.07 -0.29
N ARG A 408 -9.61 -8.60 -0.95
CA ARG A 408 -8.29 -9.26 -0.89
C ARG A 408 -7.66 -9.27 0.51
N PHE A 409 -7.95 -8.27 1.33
CA PHE A 409 -7.43 -8.18 2.71
C PHE A 409 -8.46 -8.58 3.78
N GLY A 410 -9.65 -9.03 3.40
CA GLY A 410 -10.67 -9.50 4.36
C GLY A 410 -11.20 -8.40 5.28
N LEU A 411 -11.28 -7.16 4.78
CA LEU A 411 -11.74 -6.01 5.57
C LEU A 411 -13.26 -6.01 5.67
N LYS A 412 -13.78 -6.70 6.69
CA LYS A 412 -15.21 -6.91 6.88
C LYS A 412 -15.98 -5.58 7.01
N ASP A 413 -17.13 -5.52 6.34
CA ASP A 413 -18.07 -4.38 6.36
C ASP A 413 -17.41 -3.05 5.91
N ARG A 414 -16.37 -3.10 5.06
CA ARG A 414 -15.65 -1.95 4.49
C ARG A 414 -15.45 -2.11 2.98
N GLY A 415 -15.10 -1.02 2.30
CA GLY A 415 -14.82 -1.01 0.85
C GLY A 415 -16.08 -1.01 -0.03
N GLU A 416 -17.27 -0.99 0.56
CA GLU A 416 -18.54 -0.84 -0.16
C GLU A 416 -19.46 0.18 0.53
N ILE A 417 -20.23 0.94 -0.26
CA ILE A 417 -21.33 1.77 0.28
C ILE A 417 -22.57 0.89 0.36
N ARG A 418 -22.84 0.38 1.57
CA ARG A 418 -23.97 -0.51 1.84
C ARG A 418 -24.50 -0.27 3.26
N GLU A 419 -25.82 -0.35 3.43
CA GLU A 419 -26.43 -0.23 4.76
C GLU A 419 -25.82 -1.25 5.74
N GLY A 420 -25.48 -0.77 6.94
CA GLY A 420 -24.77 -1.51 7.97
C GLY A 420 -23.24 -1.52 7.86
N HIS A 421 -22.64 -1.11 6.72
CA HIS A 421 -21.18 -1.00 6.59
C HIS A 421 -20.62 0.19 7.38
N TRP A 422 -19.33 0.16 7.66
CA TRP A 422 -18.63 1.31 8.23
C TRP A 422 -18.71 2.51 7.28
N ALA A 423 -18.94 3.70 7.83
CA ALA A 423 -18.92 4.94 7.07
C ALA A 423 -17.49 5.45 6.85
N ASP A 424 -16.68 4.62 6.19
CA ASP A 424 -15.45 5.05 5.54
C ASP A 424 -15.82 5.54 4.14
N LEU A 425 -15.80 6.85 3.93
CA LEU A 425 -16.33 7.46 2.71
C LEU A 425 -15.40 8.54 2.19
N VAL A 426 -15.44 8.77 0.89
CA VAL A 426 -14.81 9.92 0.24
C VAL A 426 -15.80 10.59 -0.69
N LEU A 427 -15.92 11.91 -0.54
CA LEU A 427 -16.66 12.78 -1.42
C LEU A 427 -15.66 13.55 -2.28
N PHE A 428 -15.80 13.46 -3.60
CA PHE A 428 -14.88 14.12 -4.52
C PHE A 428 -15.59 14.64 -5.78
N ASN A 429 -14.98 15.64 -6.40
CA ASN A 429 -15.42 16.17 -7.67
C ASN A 429 -14.80 15.37 -8.83
N PRO A 430 -15.59 14.57 -9.58
CA PRO A 430 -15.04 13.75 -10.66
C PRO A 430 -14.41 14.58 -11.79
N GLN A 431 -14.82 15.85 -11.95
CA GLN A 431 -14.30 16.73 -13.00
C GLN A 431 -12.95 17.37 -12.66
N THR A 432 -12.63 17.51 -11.36
CA THR A 432 -11.43 18.23 -10.93
C THR A 432 -10.46 17.40 -10.10
N VAL A 433 -10.85 16.19 -9.67
CA VAL A 433 -9.96 15.31 -8.91
C VAL A 433 -8.65 15.06 -9.67
N ARG A 434 -7.51 15.37 -9.04
CA ARG A 434 -6.18 15.18 -9.64
C ARG A 434 -5.09 15.13 -8.58
N ASP A 435 -4.02 14.42 -8.91
CA ASP A 435 -2.74 14.55 -8.23
C ASP A 435 -2.10 15.90 -8.55
N VAL A 436 -1.55 16.53 -7.51
CA VAL A 436 -0.83 17.80 -7.61
C VAL A 436 0.64 17.61 -7.21
N ALA A 437 0.97 16.63 -6.39
CA ALA A 437 2.36 16.27 -6.11
C ALA A 437 3.10 15.87 -7.39
N ASP A 438 4.30 16.40 -7.58
CA ASP A 438 5.20 16.04 -8.68
C ASP A 438 6.63 15.82 -8.15
N PHE A 439 7.58 15.50 -9.03
CA PHE A 439 8.95 15.22 -8.61
C PHE A 439 9.73 16.45 -8.11
N ASN A 440 9.21 17.68 -8.29
CA ASN A 440 9.82 18.91 -7.77
C ASN A 440 9.16 19.31 -6.44
N GLU A 441 7.83 19.22 -6.37
CA GLU A 441 7.04 19.49 -5.17
C GLU A 441 6.23 18.23 -4.76
N PRO A 442 6.88 17.22 -4.17
CA PRO A 442 6.28 15.90 -3.96
C PRO A 442 5.30 15.83 -2.78
N GLN A 443 5.19 16.89 -1.99
CA GLN A 443 4.36 16.95 -0.77
C GLN A 443 3.18 17.92 -0.91
N ARG A 444 2.57 17.97 -2.11
CA ARG A 444 1.37 18.78 -2.34
C ARG A 444 0.10 17.94 -2.21
N PRO A 445 -0.86 18.35 -1.36
CA PRO A 445 -2.18 17.72 -1.30
C PRO A 445 -2.86 17.67 -2.67
N ALA A 446 -3.65 16.63 -2.89
CA ALA A 446 -4.45 16.52 -4.10
C ALA A 446 -5.58 17.57 -4.14
N GLU A 447 -6.07 17.83 -5.35
CA GLU A 447 -7.24 18.68 -5.56
C GLU A 447 -8.49 17.83 -5.84
N GLY A 448 -9.67 18.40 -5.56
CA GLY A 448 -10.96 17.80 -5.88
C GLY A 448 -11.44 16.75 -4.88
N ILE A 449 -10.75 16.54 -3.76
CA ILE A 449 -11.26 15.81 -2.60
C ILE A 449 -12.01 16.80 -1.70
N ASP A 450 -13.34 16.68 -1.63
CA ASP A 450 -14.20 17.60 -0.88
C ASP A 450 -14.36 17.17 0.59
N GLY A 451 -14.40 15.85 0.84
CA GLY A 451 -14.57 15.31 2.20
C GLY A 451 -14.12 13.86 2.34
N VAL A 452 -13.61 13.50 3.52
CA VAL A 452 -13.25 12.11 3.86
C VAL A 452 -13.79 11.77 5.24
N TRP A 453 -14.54 10.67 5.34
CA TRP A 453 -15.05 10.12 6.58
C TRP A 453 -14.28 8.85 6.93
N VAL A 454 -13.88 8.73 8.18
CA VAL A 454 -13.31 7.49 8.73
C VAL A 454 -14.17 7.09 9.92
N ASN A 455 -14.76 5.89 9.84
CA ASN A 455 -15.71 5.39 10.84
C ASN A 455 -16.82 6.42 11.14
N GLY A 456 -17.30 7.13 10.11
CA GLY A 456 -18.35 8.14 10.14
C GLY A 456 -17.95 9.53 10.65
N ALA A 457 -16.71 9.74 11.09
CA ALA A 457 -16.20 11.07 11.41
C ALA A 457 -15.61 11.74 10.17
N LEU A 458 -16.15 12.89 9.77
CA LEU A 458 -15.57 13.74 8.73
C LEU A 458 -14.18 14.19 9.21
N SER A 459 -13.11 13.56 8.71
CA SER A 459 -11.74 13.74 9.18
C SER A 459 -10.92 14.69 8.28
N TYR A 460 -11.41 14.95 7.06
CA TYR A 460 -10.83 15.89 6.11
C TYR A 460 -11.96 16.63 5.38
N CYS A 461 -11.88 17.97 5.32
CA CYS A 461 -12.79 18.84 4.57
C CYS A 461 -12.11 20.18 4.30
N ASP A 462 -12.60 20.95 3.33
CA ASP A 462 -12.06 22.28 2.97
C ASP A 462 -10.54 22.28 2.70
N GLY A 463 -10.03 21.19 2.13
CA GLY A 463 -8.61 21.03 1.82
C GLY A 463 -7.71 20.70 3.01
N GLN A 464 -8.26 20.48 4.22
CA GLN A 464 -7.48 20.29 5.45
C GLN A 464 -7.98 19.13 6.30
N ALA A 465 -7.06 18.49 7.04
CA ALA A 465 -7.43 17.59 8.12
C ALA A 465 -7.95 18.42 9.30
N ASN A 466 -9.14 18.09 9.81
CA ASN A 466 -9.82 18.90 10.84
C ASN A 466 -9.55 18.44 12.28
N GLY A 467 -8.67 17.44 12.45
CA GLY A 467 -8.23 16.93 13.75
C GLY A 467 -9.11 15.81 14.33
N LEU A 468 -10.27 15.51 13.74
CA LEU A 468 -11.06 14.33 14.10
C LEU A 468 -10.33 13.08 13.61
N ARG A 469 -10.10 12.14 14.52
CA ARG A 469 -9.38 10.89 14.24
C ARG A 469 -10.13 9.74 14.90
N GLU A 470 -10.72 8.89 14.07
CA GLU A 470 -11.51 7.74 14.49
C GLU A 470 -10.99 6.43 13.86
N GLY A 471 -9.77 6.46 13.32
CA GLY A 471 -9.12 5.28 12.75
C GLY A 471 -8.85 4.22 13.81
N ARG A 472 -9.00 2.97 13.40
CA ARG A 472 -8.87 1.79 14.27
C ARG A 472 -7.86 0.81 13.71
N PHE A 473 -7.28 0.00 14.59
CA PHE A 473 -6.60 -1.21 14.16
C PHE A 473 -7.64 -2.23 13.66
N LEU A 474 -7.44 -2.77 12.46
CA LEU A 474 -8.27 -3.79 11.84
C LEU A 474 -7.54 -5.13 11.92
N ALA A 475 -7.93 -5.95 12.90
CA ALA A 475 -7.43 -7.31 13.02
C ALA A 475 -7.98 -8.18 11.89
N ARG A 476 -7.21 -9.20 11.51
CA ARG A 476 -7.66 -10.23 10.56
C ARG A 476 -8.96 -10.86 11.02
N GLU A 477 -9.97 -10.80 10.18
CA GLU A 477 -11.25 -11.48 10.38
C GLU A 477 -11.52 -12.50 9.28
N GLY A 478 -11.84 -13.73 9.67
CA GLY A 478 -12.19 -14.80 8.73
C GLY A 478 -11.01 -15.32 7.93
N ASP A 479 -11.32 -15.78 6.71
CA ASP A 479 -10.41 -16.49 5.81
C ASP A 479 -10.27 -15.70 4.50
N LEU A 480 -9.09 -15.10 4.29
CA LEU A 480 -8.82 -14.20 3.17
C LEU A 480 -8.87 -14.93 1.83
N ARG A 481 -8.78 -16.27 1.79
CA ARG A 481 -8.96 -17.05 0.54
C ARG A 481 -10.30 -16.78 -0.14
N ARG A 482 -11.33 -16.45 0.65
CA ARG A 482 -12.68 -16.15 0.13
C ARG A 482 -12.71 -14.87 -0.70
N GLY A 483 -11.88 -13.89 -0.35
CA GLY A 483 -11.76 -12.61 -1.05
C GLY A 483 -11.18 -12.70 -2.46
N PHE A 484 -10.66 -13.88 -2.84
CA PHE A 484 -10.06 -14.14 -4.15
C PHE A 484 -10.95 -14.98 -5.06
N SER A 485 -12.10 -15.45 -4.56
CA SER A 485 -13.05 -16.18 -5.37
C SER A 485 -13.71 -15.21 -6.35
N PRO A 486 -13.95 -15.60 -7.62
CA PRO A 486 -14.79 -14.81 -8.50
C PRO A 486 -16.13 -14.64 -7.79
N THR A 487 -16.57 -13.39 -7.61
CA THR A 487 -17.95 -13.13 -7.18
C THR A 487 -18.85 -13.83 -8.19
N LYS A 488 -19.48 -14.94 -7.79
CA LYS A 488 -20.57 -15.50 -8.58
C LYS A 488 -21.61 -14.39 -8.63
N GLY A 489 -21.82 -13.81 -9.81
CA GLY A 489 -22.85 -12.81 -10.03
C GLY A 489 -24.16 -13.31 -9.42
N VAL A 490 -24.71 -12.52 -8.50
CA VAL A 490 -26.08 -12.69 -8.00
C VAL A 490 -26.97 -11.82 -8.85
#